data_AF-A0A454D4X7-F1
#
_entry.id   AF-A0A454D4X7-F1
#
_cell.length_a   1.000
_cell.length_b   1.000
_cell.length_c   1.000
_cell.angle_alpha   90.00
_cell.angle_beta   90.00
_cell.angle_gamma   90.00
#
_symmetry.space_group_name_H-M   'P 1'
#
loop_
_entity.id
_entity.type
_entity.pdbx_description
1 polymer ?
#
loop_
_entity_poly.entity_id
_entity_poly.type
_entity_poly.pdbx_seq_one_letter_code
_entity_poly.pdbx_strand_id
1 'polypeptide(L)'
;MPIRGEGKFGLIYGYLALYSDNYHIASLSFYKHGESAGLGAEITDNANWTKQFKDKPLFDHGHPSIRIVQEGRNTQDAYSVDGISGATYTSQGVEHTINFWTGDLGFGEFLRQYRN
;
A
#
# COMPACT_ATOMS: atom_id res chain seq x y z
N MET A 1 0.46 -10.65 -5.69
CA MET A 1 1.91 -10.43 -5.84
C MET A 1 2.53 -10.31 -4.45
N PRO A 2 3.65 -11.01 -4.16
CA PRO A 2 4.38 -10.81 -2.90
C PRO A 2 5.10 -9.46 -2.92
N ILE A 3 4.98 -8.69 -1.84
CA ILE A 3 5.63 -7.39 -1.66
C ILE A 3 6.34 -7.34 -0.31
N ARG A 4 7.42 -6.57 -0.25
CA ARG A 4 8.14 -6.29 1.01
C ARG A 4 8.75 -4.89 0.99
N GLY A 5 8.92 -4.30 2.15
CA GLY A 5 9.64 -3.04 2.27
C GLY A 5 10.03 -2.74 3.70
N GLU A 6 10.59 -1.56 3.91
CA GLU A 6 11.09 -1.11 5.20
C GLU A 6 9.97 -0.39 5.96
N GLY A 7 9.58 -0.93 7.13
CA GLY A 7 8.79 -0.24 8.14
C GLY A 7 9.69 0.53 9.12
N LYS A 8 9.15 0.98 10.25
CA LYS A 8 9.93 1.74 11.23
C LYS A 8 10.98 0.88 11.95
N PHE A 9 10.65 -0.38 12.24
CA PHE A 9 11.46 -1.28 13.07
C PHE A 9 11.97 -2.51 12.32
N GLY A 10 11.73 -2.61 11.02
CA GLY A 10 12.27 -3.66 10.18
C GLY A 10 11.43 -3.92 8.93
N LEU A 11 11.71 -5.06 8.28
CA LEU A 11 11.00 -5.43 7.07
C LEU A 11 9.56 -5.81 7.35
N ILE A 12 8.66 -5.26 6.53
CA ILE A 12 7.26 -5.68 6.42
C ILE A 12 7.09 -6.56 5.18
N TYR A 13 6.30 -7.63 5.29
CA TYR A 13 6.03 -8.56 4.20
C TYR A 13 4.53 -8.74 4.03
N GLY A 14 4.09 -8.72 2.77
CA GLY A 14 2.67 -8.78 2.45
C GLY A 14 2.38 -9.30 1.05
N TYR A 15 1.10 -9.29 0.75
CA TYR A 15 0.56 -9.57 -0.57
C TYR A 15 -0.31 -8.40 -1.03
N LEU A 16 -0.07 -7.99 -2.27
CA LEU A 16 -0.91 -7.07 -3.02
C LEU A 16 -1.67 -7.86 -4.09
N ALA A 17 -2.99 -7.82 -4.04
CA ALA A 17 -3.86 -8.35 -5.09
C ALA A 17 -4.49 -7.19 -5.87
N LEU A 18 -4.55 -7.34 -7.19
CA LEU A 18 -5.15 -6.36 -8.10
C LEU A 18 -6.26 -7.05 -8.89
N TYR A 19 -7.30 -6.29 -9.26
CA TYR A 19 -8.25 -6.77 -10.26
C TYR A 19 -7.60 -6.84 -11.64
N SER A 20 -7.96 -7.83 -12.44
CA SER A 20 -7.33 -8.07 -13.75
C SER A 20 -7.77 -7.11 -14.85
N ASP A 21 -8.91 -6.44 -14.68
CA ASP A 21 -9.54 -5.58 -15.68
C ASP A 21 -9.03 -4.12 -15.62
N ASN A 22 -8.86 -3.59 -14.42
CA ASN A 22 -8.51 -2.18 -14.20
C ASN A 22 -7.26 -1.97 -13.35
N TYR A 23 -6.66 -3.04 -12.81
CA TYR A 23 -5.54 -2.99 -11.87
C TYR A 23 -5.75 -2.14 -10.62
N HIS A 24 -7.00 -1.90 -10.23
CA HIS A 24 -7.32 -1.39 -8.91
C HIS A 24 -6.95 -2.43 -7.86
N ILE A 25 -6.70 -1.96 -6.64
CA ILE A 25 -6.32 -2.83 -5.53
C ILE A 25 -7.53 -3.67 -5.10
N ALA A 26 -7.44 -4.99 -5.26
CA ALA A 26 -8.45 -5.92 -4.77
C ALA A 26 -8.28 -6.18 -3.27
N SER A 27 -7.03 -6.31 -2.80
CA SER A 27 -6.72 -6.43 -1.38
C SER A 27 -5.25 -6.15 -1.08
N LEU A 28 -4.99 -5.62 0.10
CA LEU A 28 -3.65 -5.52 0.69
C LEU A 28 -3.65 -6.26 2.03
N SER A 29 -2.65 -7.13 2.25
CA SER A 29 -2.48 -7.84 3.51
C SER A 29 -1.01 -7.99 3.87
N PHE A 30 -0.68 -7.85 5.15
CA PHE A 30 0.65 -8.11 5.70
C PHE A 30 0.61 -9.37 6.57
N TYR A 31 1.70 -10.13 6.61
CA TYR A 31 1.78 -11.38 7.38
C TYR A 31 3.04 -11.49 8.25
N LYS A 32 4.01 -10.58 8.08
CA LYS A 32 5.22 -10.53 8.90
C LYS A 32 5.72 -9.09 9.01
N HIS A 33 5.97 -8.62 10.22
CA HIS A 33 6.59 -7.33 10.52
C HIS A 33 7.20 -7.32 11.92
N GLY A 34 7.98 -6.29 12.23
CA GLY A 34 8.54 -6.01 13.56
C GLY A 34 7.96 -4.75 14.22
N GLU A 35 6.90 -4.17 13.67
CA GLU A 35 6.33 -2.91 14.15
C GLU A 35 5.74 -2.97 15.56
N SER A 36 5.69 -1.84 16.27
CA SER A 36 5.14 -1.76 17.62
C SER A 36 3.64 -2.03 17.67
N ALA A 37 3.22 -2.86 18.64
CA ALA A 37 1.81 -3.14 18.93
C ALA A 37 1.03 -1.85 19.27
N GLY A 38 -0.19 -1.73 18.75
CA GLY A 38 -1.04 -0.54 18.93
C GLY A 38 -0.56 0.73 18.20
N LEU A 39 0.50 0.62 17.38
CA LEU A 39 0.97 1.67 16.49
C LEU A 39 1.14 1.07 15.08
N GLY A 40 2.37 0.77 14.65
CA GLY A 40 2.61 0.24 13.31
C GLY A 40 2.08 -1.17 13.08
N ALA A 41 1.80 -1.95 14.13
CA ALA A 41 1.16 -3.27 14.00
C ALA A 41 -0.27 -3.21 13.45
N GLU A 42 -0.91 -2.02 13.43
CA GLU A 42 -2.22 -1.83 12.82
C GLU A 42 -2.26 -2.25 11.34
N ILE A 43 -1.12 -2.35 10.65
CA ILE A 43 -1.04 -2.88 9.28
C ILE A 43 -1.50 -4.36 9.17
N THR A 44 -1.51 -5.11 10.27
CA THR A 44 -2.05 -6.47 10.37
C THR A 44 -3.25 -6.55 11.30
N ASP A 45 -3.24 -5.80 12.40
CA ASP A 45 -4.26 -5.88 13.45
C ASP A 45 -5.56 -5.14 13.08
N ASN A 46 -5.49 -4.14 12.19
CA ASN A 46 -6.62 -3.30 11.82
C ASN A 46 -7.13 -3.55 10.41
N ALA A 47 -8.14 -4.42 10.32
CA ALA A 47 -8.82 -4.72 9.06
C ALA A 47 -9.54 -3.51 8.45
N ASN A 48 -9.92 -2.49 9.22
CA ASN A 48 -10.56 -1.30 8.67
C ASN A 48 -9.53 -0.41 7.96
N TRP A 49 -8.31 -0.34 8.46
CA TRP A 49 -7.22 0.36 7.79
C TRP A 49 -6.87 -0.29 6.45
N THR A 50 -6.66 -1.61 6.42
CA THR A 50 -6.35 -2.31 5.16
C THR A 50 -7.51 -2.30 4.15
N LYS A 51 -8.77 -2.26 4.61
CA LYS A 51 -9.95 -2.12 3.73
C LYS A 51 -9.99 -0.81 2.96
N GLN A 52 -9.35 0.26 3.45
CA GLN A 52 -9.31 1.53 2.73
C GLN A 52 -8.65 1.41 1.35
N PHE A 53 -7.75 0.44 1.17
CA PHE A 53 -7.07 0.20 -0.10
C PHE A 53 -7.98 -0.46 -1.15
N LYS A 54 -9.05 -1.15 -0.72
CA LYS A 54 -9.90 -1.89 -1.65
C LYS A 54 -10.54 -0.95 -2.67
N ASP A 55 -10.55 -1.40 -3.93
CA ASP A 55 -11.09 -0.74 -5.11
C ASP A 55 -10.37 0.58 -5.49
N LYS A 56 -9.29 0.97 -4.79
CA LYS A 56 -8.52 2.17 -5.13
C LYS A 56 -7.74 1.99 -6.43
N PRO A 57 -7.72 3.01 -7.31
CA PRO A 57 -6.85 3.01 -8.48
C PRO A 57 -5.39 3.02 -8.03
N LEU A 58 -4.57 2.25 -8.73
CA LEU A 58 -3.14 2.11 -8.43
C LEU A 58 -2.27 3.13 -9.17
N PHE A 59 -2.66 3.45 -10.41
CA PHE A 59 -1.87 4.26 -11.33
C PHE A 59 -2.58 5.58 -11.66
N ASP A 60 -1.86 6.70 -11.54
CA ASP A 60 -2.24 7.99 -12.11
C ASP A 60 -1.31 8.31 -13.27
N HIS A 61 -1.85 8.62 -14.44
CA HIS A 61 -1.06 8.89 -15.65
C HIS A 61 0.02 7.82 -15.98
N GLY A 62 -0.24 6.56 -15.60
CA GLY A 62 0.69 5.44 -15.81
C GLY A 62 1.74 5.23 -14.71
N HIS A 63 1.73 6.05 -13.65
CA HIS A 63 2.68 5.97 -12.54
C HIS A 63 1.98 5.51 -11.24
N PRO A 64 2.60 4.61 -10.45
CA PRO A 64 2.11 4.26 -9.12
C PRO A 64 1.89 5.51 -8.27
N SER A 65 0.69 5.66 -7.71
CA SER A 65 0.27 6.96 -7.14
C SER A 65 -0.40 6.86 -5.77
N ILE A 66 -0.33 5.70 -5.12
CA ILE A 66 -0.89 5.52 -3.78
C ILE A 66 -0.20 6.48 -2.80
N ARG A 67 -1.01 7.11 -1.95
CA ARG A 67 -0.54 7.99 -0.88
C ARG A 67 -1.19 7.60 0.44
N ILE A 68 -0.41 7.63 1.53
CA ILE A 68 -0.89 7.38 2.89
C ILE A 68 -0.72 8.65 3.70
N VAL A 69 -1.84 9.29 4.00
CA VAL A 69 -1.91 10.68 4.42
C VAL A 69 -2.31 10.73 5.89
N GLN A 70 -1.47 11.34 6.72
CA GLN A 70 -1.73 11.46 8.15
C GLN A 70 -2.96 12.33 8.45
N GLU A 71 -3.61 12.05 9.58
CA GLU A 71 -4.80 12.77 10.05
C GLU A 71 -4.64 14.30 9.97
N GLY A 72 -5.73 14.98 9.58
CA GLY A 72 -5.74 16.44 9.42
C GLY A 72 -5.22 16.95 8.08
N ARG A 73 -4.80 16.07 7.17
CA ARG A 73 -4.50 16.41 5.77
C ARG A 73 -5.62 15.91 4.86
N ASN A 74 -5.82 16.59 3.73
CA ASN A 74 -6.90 16.27 2.80
C ASN A 74 -6.66 14.93 2.09
N THR A 75 -7.59 13.99 2.23
CA THR A 75 -7.59 12.67 1.56
C THR A 75 -8.65 12.54 0.47
N GLN A 76 -9.25 13.65 0.01
CA GLN A 76 -10.37 13.67 -0.96
C GLN A 76 -10.01 13.23 -2.39
N ASP A 77 -8.87 12.58 -2.62
CA ASP A 77 -8.52 12.03 -3.93
C ASP A 77 -8.64 10.50 -3.97
N ALA A 78 -8.66 9.95 -5.18
CA ALA A 78 -8.89 8.52 -5.40
C ALA A 78 -7.73 7.63 -4.87
N TYR A 79 -6.53 8.18 -4.75
CA TYR A 79 -5.29 7.45 -4.49
C TYR A 79 -4.82 7.51 -3.02
N SER A 80 -5.43 8.40 -2.23
CA SER A 80 -5.07 8.63 -0.83
C SER A 80 -5.82 7.70 0.13
N VAL A 81 -5.11 7.20 1.14
CA VAL A 81 -5.59 6.38 2.27
C VAL A 81 -5.20 7.09 3.56
N ASP A 82 -6.00 6.95 4.62
CA ASP A 82 -5.65 7.53 5.92
C ASP A 82 -4.43 6.82 6.52
N GLY A 83 -3.51 7.59 7.11
CA GLY A 83 -2.37 7.07 7.84
C GLY A 83 -2.76 6.49 9.20
N ILE A 84 -1.89 5.62 9.73
CA ILE A 84 -2.04 5.11 11.09
C ILE A 84 -1.53 6.17 12.07
N SER A 85 -2.42 6.66 12.94
CA SER A 85 -2.09 7.68 13.93
C SER A 85 -0.92 7.23 14.83
N GLY A 86 0.09 8.08 14.98
CA GLY A 86 1.31 7.76 15.74
C GLY A 86 2.31 6.81 15.04
N ALA A 87 2.00 6.33 13.83
CA ALA A 87 2.83 5.37 13.07
C ALA A 87 3.16 5.88 11.65
N THR A 88 3.61 7.14 11.54
CA THR A 88 3.94 7.79 10.27
C THR A 88 4.99 7.04 9.45
N TYR A 89 6.08 6.59 10.08
CA TYR A 89 7.14 5.87 9.37
C TYR A 89 6.68 4.50 8.84
N THR A 90 5.85 3.80 9.61
CA THR A 90 5.23 2.55 9.14
C THR A 90 4.32 2.81 7.94
N SER A 91 3.50 3.86 8.03
CA SER A 91 2.60 4.29 6.96
C SER A 91 3.39 4.62 5.68
N GLN A 92 4.47 5.40 5.78
CA GLN A 92 5.36 5.70 4.66
C GLN A 92 6.04 4.44 4.10
N GLY A 93 6.44 3.52 4.97
CA GLY A 93 6.99 2.23 4.56
C GLY A 93 6.03 1.43 3.69
N VAL A 94 4.75 1.38 4.06
CA VAL A 94 3.70 0.73 3.25
C VAL A 94 3.50 1.43 1.91
N GLU A 95 3.41 2.77 1.91
CA GLU A 95 3.26 3.57 0.70
C GLU A 95 4.40 3.29 -0.29
N HIS A 96 5.65 3.41 0.17
CA HIS A 96 6.84 3.13 -0.64
C HIS A 96 6.87 1.70 -1.14
N THR A 97 6.46 0.74 -0.30
CA THR A 97 6.39 -0.67 -0.69
C THR A 97 5.46 -0.87 -1.88
N ILE A 98 4.24 -0.34 -1.82
CA ILE A 98 3.26 -0.48 -2.91
C ILE A 98 3.78 0.19 -4.17
N ASN A 99 4.22 1.45 -4.06
CA ASN A 99 4.65 2.23 -5.22
C ASN A 99 5.91 1.66 -5.88
N PHE A 100 6.88 1.18 -5.11
CA PHE A 100 8.08 0.52 -5.64
C PHE A 100 7.73 -0.77 -6.39
N TRP A 101 6.98 -1.68 -5.77
CA TRP A 101 6.68 -2.98 -6.36
C TRP A 101 5.73 -2.90 -7.55
N THR A 102 5.02 -1.80 -7.73
CA THR A 102 4.17 -1.56 -8.90
C THR A 102 4.81 -0.63 -9.92
N GLY A 103 5.99 -0.08 -9.62
CA GLY A 103 6.81 0.73 -10.51
C GLY A 103 7.75 -0.10 -11.39
N ASP A 104 8.61 0.60 -12.12
CA ASP A 104 9.47 0.03 -13.16
C ASP A 104 10.50 -0.98 -12.64
N LEU A 105 10.92 -0.84 -11.39
CA LEU A 105 11.89 -1.75 -10.75
C LEU A 105 11.22 -2.95 -10.05
N GLY A 106 9.89 -3.02 -10.09
CA GLY A 106 9.09 -4.11 -9.52
C GLY A 106 8.30 -4.85 -10.59
N PHE A 107 7.03 -5.12 -10.31
CA PHE A 107 6.08 -5.75 -11.23
C PHE A 107 5.49 -4.76 -12.25
N GLY A 108 5.91 -3.49 -12.29
CA GLY A 108 5.31 -2.49 -13.19
C GLY A 108 5.39 -2.89 -14.66
N GLU A 109 6.52 -3.44 -15.11
CA GLU A 109 6.65 -3.94 -16.48
C GLU A 109 5.70 -5.11 -16.75
N PHE A 110 5.64 -6.08 -15.83
CA PHE A 110 4.71 -7.21 -15.91
C PHE A 110 3.27 -6.69 -16.02
N LEU A 111 2.84 -5.79 -15.14
CA LEU A 111 1.47 -5.25 -15.16
C LEU A 111 1.16 -4.53 -16.48
N ARG A 112 2.10 -3.80 -17.07
CA ARG A 112 1.91 -3.18 -18.38
C ARG A 112 1.76 -4.17 -19.52
N GLN A 113 2.52 -5.26 -19.51
CA GLN A 113 2.45 -6.28 -20.57
C GLN A 113 1.07 -6.95 -20.67
N TYR A 114 0.36 -7.10 -19.54
CA TYR A 114 -0.96 -7.74 -19.48
C TYR A 114 -2.12 -6.73 -19.47
N ARG A 115 -1.83 -5.43 -19.63
CA ARG A 115 -2.86 -4.39 -19.77
C ARG A 115 -3.37 -4.44 -21.21
N ASN A 116 -4.49 -5.14 -21.42
CA ASN A 116 -5.18 -5.18 -22.73
C ASN A 116 -5.63 -3.78 -23.16
#